data_AF-A3ZYS6-F1
#
_entry.id   AF-A3ZYS6-F1
#
_cell.length_a   1.000
_cell.length_b   1.000
_cell.length_c   1.000
_cell.angle_alpha   90.00
_cell.angle_beta   90.00
_cell.angle_gamma   90.00
#
_symmetry.space_group_name_H-M   'P 1'
#
loop_
_entity.id
_entity.type
_entity.pdbx_description
1 polymer ?
#
loop_
_entity_poly.entity_id
_entity_poly.type
_entity_poly.pdbx_seq_one_letter_code
_entity_poly.pdbx_strand_id
1 'polypeptide(L)'
;MQRFADWMGERSKGQPMFISDNNGFDWQFISWYFHHFLGRNPLGHSSTNLGSLYKGKPKDCFANFKHLRKTKHTDHPVDDALGNAEALHMQRELGLKIRSE
;
A
#
# COMPACT_ATOMS: atom_id res chain seq x y z
N MET A 1 -15.64 8.82 -3.70
CA MET A 1 -15.39 7.54 -3.01
C MET A 1 -16.12 6.35 -3.63
N GLN A 2 -17.39 6.45 -4.05
CA GLN A 2 -18.15 5.32 -4.62
C GLN A 2 -17.41 4.61 -5.77
N ARG A 3 -17.03 5.33 -6.82
CA ARG A 3 -16.23 4.80 -7.93
C ARG A 3 -14.95 4.06 -7.50
N PHE A 4 -14.31 4.51 -6.41
CA PHE A 4 -13.10 3.86 -5.92
C PHE A 4 -13.44 2.56 -5.17
N ALA A 5 -14.51 2.54 -4.38
CA ALA A 5 -15.02 1.32 -3.76
C ALA A 5 -15.42 0.28 -4.81
N ASP A 6 -16.13 0.69 -5.86
CA ASP A 6 -16.56 -0.19 -6.95
C ASP A 6 -15.35 -0.77 -7.70
N TRP A 7 -14.41 0.09 -8.07
CA TRP A 7 -13.17 -0.35 -8.73
C TRP A 7 -12.37 -1.34 -7.88
N MET A 8 -12.28 -1.13 -6.56
CA MET A 8 -11.62 -2.10 -5.67
C MET A 8 -12.40 -3.41 -5.59
N GLY A 9 -13.74 -3.36 -5.56
CA GLY A 9 -14.59 -4.55 -5.55
C GLY A 9 -14.45 -5.39 -6.82
N GLU A 10 -14.28 -4.74 -7.98
CA GLU A 10 -14.05 -5.42 -9.27
C GLU A 10 -12.65 -6.04 -9.38
N ARG A 11 -11.64 -5.43 -8.76
CA ARG A 11 -10.23 -5.83 -8.93
C ARG A 11 -9.67 -6.70 -7.80
N SER A 12 -10.33 -6.72 -6.64
CA SER A 12 -9.84 -7.44 -5.47
C SER A 12 -10.52 -8.80 -5.32
N LYS A 13 -9.71 -9.85 -5.07
CA LYS A 13 -10.24 -11.12 -4.57
C LYS A 13 -10.31 -11.07 -3.06
N GLY A 14 -11.52 -11.08 -2.50
CA GLY A 14 -11.76 -10.96 -1.06
C GLY A 14 -11.46 -9.56 -0.52
N GLN A 15 -11.17 -9.47 0.78
CA GLN A 15 -10.91 -8.20 1.47
C GLN A 15 -9.57 -7.57 1.02
N PRO A 16 -9.56 -6.36 0.42
CA PRO A 16 -8.33 -5.66 0.06
C PRO A 16 -7.60 -5.12 1.30
N MET A 17 -6.27 -5.03 1.21
CA MET A 17 -5.40 -4.45 2.25
C MET A 17 -4.80 -3.13 1.77
N PHE A 18 -4.73 -2.14 2.65
CA PHE A 18 -4.09 -0.86 2.36
C PHE A 18 -2.60 -0.89 2.75
N ILE A 19 -1.71 -0.70 1.77
CA ILE A 19 -0.25 -0.65 1.96
C ILE A 19 0.25 0.67 1.38
N SER A 20 1.06 1.41 2.16
CA SER A 20 1.67 2.68 1.71
C SER A 20 3.02 2.89 2.40
N ASP A 21 3.92 3.63 1.76
CA ASP A 21 5.19 4.08 2.36
C ASP A 21 5.01 5.31 3.27
N ASN A 22 4.08 6.20 2.93
CA ASN A 22 3.61 7.30 3.79
C ASN A 22 2.35 6.89 4.57
N ASN A 23 2.38 5.69 5.15
CA ASN A 23 1.18 5.00 5.63
C ASN A 23 0.30 5.81 6.59
N GLY A 24 0.91 6.52 7.56
CA GLY A 24 0.16 7.29 8.55
C GLY A 24 -0.63 8.42 7.90
N PHE A 25 0.00 9.16 6.98
CA PHE A 25 -0.62 10.26 6.27
C PHE A 25 -1.64 9.77 5.23
N ASP A 26 -1.31 8.78 4.41
CA ASP A 26 -2.25 8.34 3.38
C ASP A 26 -3.48 7.66 3.98
N TRP A 27 -3.29 6.89 5.07
CA TRP A 27 -4.39 6.18 5.72
C TRP A 27 -5.41 7.10 6.37
N GLN A 28 -4.98 8.20 7.01
CA GLN A 28 -5.93 9.15 7.61
C GLN A 28 -6.91 9.70 6.56
N PHE A 29 -6.43 10.04 5.35
CA PHE A 29 -7.30 10.54 4.29
C PHE A 29 -8.20 9.42 3.77
N ILE A 30 -7.62 8.26 3.42
CA ILE A 30 -8.41 7.17 2.84
C ILE A 30 -9.50 6.71 3.80
N SER A 31 -9.17 6.50 5.07
CA SER A 31 -10.12 6.10 6.11
C SER A 31 -11.20 7.16 6.32
N TRP A 32 -10.82 8.43 6.53
CA TRP A 32 -11.77 9.50 6.75
C TRP A 32 -12.71 9.68 5.57
N TYR A 33 -12.19 9.74 4.33
CA TYR A 33 -13.01 9.94 3.14
C TYR A 33 -13.99 8.77 2.94
N PHE A 34 -13.56 7.53 3.13
CA PHE A 34 -14.48 6.39 3.01
C PHE A 34 -15.60 6.44 4.04
N HIS A 35 -15.29 6.71 5.31
CA HIS A 35 -16.31 6.83 6.34
C HIS A 35 -17.22 8.03 6.12
N HIS A 36 -16.65 9.20 5.80
CA HIS A 36 -17.41 10.43 5.61
C HIS A 36 -18.39 10.34 4.44
N PHE A 37 -17.96 9.77 3.30
CA PHE A 37 -18.77 9.75 2.08
C PHE A 37 -19.60 8.49 1.88
N LEU A 38 -19.19 7.32 2.40
CA LEU A 38 -19.89 6.05 2.20
C LEU A 38 -20.36 5.37 3.50
N GLY A 39 -20.02 5.93 4.67
CA GLY A 39 -20.32 5.31 5.97
C GLY A 39 -19.52 4.05 6.30
N ARG A 40 -18.66 3.59 5.37
CA ARG A 40 -17.88 2.36 5.50
C ARG A 40 -16.54 2.48 4.79
N ASN A 41 -15.53 1.77 5.29
CA ASN A 41 -14.24 1.61 4.63
C ASN A 41 -14.07 0.20 4.07
N PRO A 42 -14.11 0.00 2.73
CA PRO A 42 -13.95 -1.30 2.12
C PRO A 42 -12.53 -1.88 2.28
N LEU A 43 -11.56 -1.12 2.79
CA LEU A 43 -10.20 -1.59 3.14
C LEU A 43 -10.08 -2.07 4.60
N GLY A 44 -11.15 -1.96 5.39
CA GLY A 44 -11.15 -2.31 6.81
C GLY A 44 -10.63 -1.19 7.71
N HIS A 45 -10.14 -1.55 8.90
CA HIS A 45 -9.70 -0.61 9.93
C HIS A 45 -8.17 -0.46 10.04
N SER A 46 -7.41 -1.30 9.33
CA SER A 46 -5.94 -1.38 9.45
C SER A 46 -5.23 -1.02 8.16
N SER A 47 -4.05 -0.43 8.31
CA SER A 47 -3.12 -0.11 7.24
C SER A 47 -1.76 -0.73 7.52
N THR A 48 -0.97 -1.00 6.48
CA THR A 48 0.39 -1.56 6.61
C THR A 48 1.44 -0.64 6.03
N ASN A 49 2.48 -0.33 6.81
CA ASN A 49 3.59 0.48 6.35
C ASN A 49 4.59 -0.37 5.54
N LEU A 50 4.78 0.00 4.26
CA LEU A 50 5.66 -0.70 3.33
C LEU A 50 7.13 -0.73 3.79
N GLY A 51 7.59 0.35 4.43
CA GLY A 51 8.93 0.43 5.00
C GLY A 51 9.11 -0.50 6.20
N SER A 52 8.12 -0.60 7.08
CA SER A 52 8.15 -1.54 8.21
C SER A 52 8.22 -2.99 7.76
N LEU A 53 7.53 -3.36 6.69
CA LEU A 53 7.64 -4.70 6.08
C LEU A 53 9.09 -4.99 5.65
N TYR A 54 9.73 -4.02 5.00
CA TYR A 54 11.10 -4.19 4.54
C TYR A 54 12.09 -4.33 5.70
N LYS A 55 12.00 -3.46 6.72
CA LYS A 55 12.92 -3.43 7.88
C LYS A 55 12.99 -4.75 8.63
N GLY A 56 11.91 -5.54 8.62
CA GLY A 56 11.89 -6.88 9.21
C GLY A 56 12.82 -7.87 8.51
N LYS A 57 13.09 -7.71 7.20
CA LYS A 57 13.92 -8.63 6.41
C LYS A 57 15.41 -8.56 6.77
N PRO A 58 16.09 -7.39 6.79
CA PRO A 58 17.46 -7.26 7.27
C PRO A 58 17.56 -7.18 8.80
N LYS A 59 16.43 -7.15 9.52
CA LYS A 59 16.36 -6.91 10.97
C LYS A 59 16.99 -5.58 11.39
N ASP A 60 16.75 -4.53 10.61
CA ASP A 60 17.33 -3.20 10.79
C ASP A 60 16.27 -2.11 10.67
N CYS A 61 16.06 -1.36 11.75
CA CYS A 61 15.10 -0.28 11.82
C CYS A 61 15.50 0.97 11.02
N PHE A 62 16.76 1.09 10.60
CA PHE A 62 17.31 2.18 9.79
C PHE A 62 17.34 1.87 8.30
N ALA A 63 17.15 0.60 7.92
CA ALA A 63 17.12 0.19 6.53
C ALA A 63 15.99 0.87 5.75
N ASN A 64 16.26 1.17 4.47
CA ASN A 64 15.29 1.76 3.54
C ASN A 64 15.12 0.88 2.30
N PHE A 65 13.90 0.86 1.75
CA PHE A 65 13.56 0.04 0.59
C PHE A 65 13.60 0.81 -0.74
N LYS A 66 13.95 2.11 -0.74
CA LYS A 66 13.78 2.99 -1.92
C LYS A 66 14.53 2.48 -3.16
N HIS A 67 15.64 1.80 -2.97
CA HIS A 67 16.43 1.14 -4.01
C HIS A 67 15.71 -0.05 -4.70
N LEU A 68 14.58 -0.52 -4.14
CA LEU A 68 13.74 -1.56 -4.74
C LEU A 68 12.72 -1.00 -5.75
N ARG A 69 12.58 0.33 -5.83
CA ARG A 69 11.73 0.99 -6.84
C ARG A 69 12.47 1.02 -8.18
N LYS A 70 11.77 0.70 -9.27
CA LYS A 70 12.28 0.85 -10.65
C LYS A 70 11.81 2.16 -11.26
N THR A 71 10.54 2.51 -11.03
CA THR A 71 9.93 3.77 -11.45
C THR A 71 10.55 4.94 -10.69
N LYS A 72 10.95 5.98 -11.43
CA LYS A 72 11.53 7.21 -10.84
C LYS A 72 10.46 7.93 -10.03
N HIS A 73 10.83 8.46 -8.88
CA HIS A 73 9.97 9.34 -8.10
C HIS A 73 9.82 10.70 -8.80
N THR A 74 8.59 11.07 -9.14
CA THR A 74 8.26 12.24 -9.98
C THR A 74 7.24 13.18 -9.33
N ASP A 75 6.94 12.99 -8.04
CA ASP A 75 5.82 13.63 -7.30
C ASP A 75 4.43 13.42 -7.94
N HIS A 76 4.34 12.52 -8.93
CA HIS A 76 3.10 12.12 -9.56
C HIS A 76 2.52 10.91 -8.81
N PRO A 77 1.26 10.97 -8.31
CA PRO A 77 0.73 9.98 -7.38
C PRO A 77 0.66 8.57 -7.98
N VAL A 78 0.48 8.45 -9.30
CA VAL A 78 0.44 7.15 -9.99
C VAL A 78 1.84 6.53 -10.06
N ASP A 79 2.86 7.35 -10.30
CA ASP A 79 4.25 6.89 -10.41
C ASP A 79 4.75 6.43 -9.03
N ASP A 80 4.33 7.14 -7.97
CA ASP A 80 4.63 6.78 -6.59
C ASP A 80 3.94 5.48 -6.18
N ALA A 81 2.65 5.33 -6.52
CA ALA A 81 1.92 4.09 -6.30
C ALA A 81 2.56 2.90 -7.05
N LEU A 82 3.00 3.12 -8.29
CA LEU A 82 3.69 2.11 -9.09
C LEU A 82 5.04 1.74 -8.47
N GLY A 83 5.86 2.71 -8.07
CA GLY A 83 7.13 2.47 -7.38
C GLY A 83 6.95 1.69 -6.06
N ASN A 84 5.89 2.00 -5.30
CA ASN A 84 5.53 1.24 -4.10
C ASN A 84 5.11 -0.21 -4.42
N ALA A 85 4.34 -0.42 -5.49
CA ALA A 85 3.97 -1.76 -5.94
C ALA A 85 5.18 -2.58 -6.40
N GLU A 86 6.11 -1.98 -7.14
CA GLU A 86 7.38 -2.60 -7.53
C GLU A 86 8.21 -3.01 -6.32
N ALA A 87 8.37 -2.11 -5.34
CA ALA A 87 9.10 -2.41 -4.12
C ALA A 87 8.45 -3.54 -3.31
N LEU A 88 7.12 -3.58 -3.23
CA LEU A 88 6.39 -4.67 -2.57
C LEU A 88 6.60 -6.00 -3.32
N HIS A 89 6.58 -5.97 -4.65
CA HIS A 89 6.89 -7.14 -5.47
C HIS A 89 8.32 -7.63 -5.24
N MET A 90 9.31 -6.73 -5.20
CA MET A 90 10.69 -7.11 -4.86
C MET A 90 10.81 -7.70 -3.45
N GLN A 91 10.07 -7.18 -2.47
CA GLN A 91 10.03 -7.78 -1.12
C GLN A 91 9.46 -9.20 -1.13
N ARG A 92 8.49 -9.50 -1.99
CA ARG A 92 7.99 -10.87 -2.21
C ARG A 92 9.07 -11.80 -2.75
N GLU A 93 9.84 -11.35 -3.73
CA GLU A 93 10.99 -12.09 -4.25
C GLU A 93 12.08 -12.31 -3.17
N LEU A 94 12.16 -11.40 -2.20
CA LEU A 94 13.00 -11.56 -1.00
C LEU A 94 12.37 -12.46 0.10
N GLY A 95 11.24 -13.11 -0.18
CA GLY A 95 10.60 -14.08 0.71
C GLY A 95 9.49 -13.52 1.61
N LEU A 96 9.04 -12.28 1.40
CA LEU A 96 7.83 -11.77 2.04
C LEU A 96 6.61 -12.53 1.51
N LYS A 97 5.86 -13.19 2.40
CA LYS A 97 4.62 -13.87 2.02
C LYS A 97 3.48 -12.87 1.89
N ILE A 98 3.12 -12.55 0.66
CA ILE A 98 1.92 -11.77 0.31
C ILE A 98 1.02 -12.61 -0.58
N ARG A 99 -0.30 -12.49 -0.39
CA ARG A 99 -1.27 -13.15 -1.29
C ARG A 99 -1.21 -12.44 -2.64
N SER A 100 -0.64 -13.09 -3.63
CA SER A 100 -0.66 -12.68 -5.03
C SER A 100 -1.55 -13.66 -5.77
N GLU A 101 -2.74 -13.20 -6.15
CA GLU A 101 -3.80 -13.96 -6.84
C GLU A 101 -4.57 -15.00 -6.02
#